data_AF-M0CXV3-F1
#
_entry.id   AF-M0CXV3-F1
#
_cell.length_a   1.000
_cell.length_b   1.000
_cell.length_c   1.000
_cell.angle_alpha   90.00
_cell.angle_beta   90.00
_cell.angle_gamma   90.00
#
_symmetry.space_group_name_H-M   'P 1'
#
loop_
_entity.id
_entity.type
_entity.pdbx_description
1 polymer ?
#
loop_
_entity_poly.entity_id
_entity_poly.type
_entity_poly.pdbx_seq_one_letter_code
_entity_poly.pdbx_strand_id
1 'polypeptide(L)'
;MSVPLALRTIPSLTAVRLQPGGDAAGVVYPYHIGDGTQSNHWNDLQVGDALAKNVTTDAQAGGGTIDYETLLEIGPDAIAVRIRGEITDEYFRENVVSHMEGHDVASQLRAVKEGRVVYGGLTYQGPTIHLFQLERAAQGLYPDAFGDEPLFDRGA
;
A
#
# COMPACT_ATOMS: atom_id res chain seq x y z
N MET A 1 15.09 3.28 -25.10
CA MET A 1 14.34 3.97 -24.02
C MET A 1 15.15 3.90 -22.76
N SER A 2 15.53 5.05 -22.18
CA SER A 2 16.22 5.08 -20.89
C SER A 2 15.18 4.87 -19.80
N VAL A 3 15.37 3.89 -18.93
CA VAL A 3 14.47 3.66 -17.78
C VAL A 3 14.55 4.90 -16.86
N PRO A 4 13.41 5.54 -16.52
CA PRO A 4 13.37 6.66 -15.59
C PRO A 4 14.12 6.39 -14.29
N LEU A 5 14.79 7.41 -13.74
CA LEU A 5 15.57 7.29 -12.50
C LEU A 5 14.72 6.79 -11.31
N ALA A 6 13.42 7.08 -11.31
CA ALA A 6 12.44 6.64 -10.30
C ALA A 6 12.29 5.11 -10.19
N LEU A 7 12.63 4.35 -11.24
CA LEU A 7 12.60 2.88 -11.24
C LEU A 7 13.92 2.24 -10.79
N ARG A 8 14.91 3.03 -10.33
CA ARG A 8 16.22 2.50 -9.91
C ARG A 8 16.27 2.02 -8.47
N THR A 9 15.23 2.30 -7.68
CA THR A 9 15.15 1.83 -6.29
C THR A 9 13.83 1.09 -6.14
N ILE A 10 13.93 -0.20 -5.83
CA ILE A 10 12.77 -1.03 -5.51
C ILE A 10 12.20 -0.52 -4.18
N PRO A 11 10.99 0.05 -4.13
CA PRO A 11 10.40 0.47 -2.88
C PRO A 11 10.05 -0.77 -2.06
N SER A 12 10.41 -0.73 -0.79
CA SER A 12 9.87 -1.60 0.23
C SER A 12 8.47 -1.11 0.63
N LEU A 13 7.50 -2.02 0.62
CA LEU A 13 6.10 -1.76 0.85
C LEU A 13 5.66 -2.55 2.09
N THR A 14 4.86 -1.92 2.95
CA THR A 14 4.08 -2.65 3.94
C THR A 14 2.61 -2.61 3.54
N ALA A 15 2.01 -3.77 3.32
CA ALA A 15 0.56 -3.87 3.19
C ALA A 15 -0.07 -4.01 4.58
N VAL A 16 -1.03 -3.12 4.88
CA VAL A 16 -1.75 -3.11 6.15
C VAL A 16 -3.25 -3.08 5.93
N ARG A 17 -4.01 -3.53 6.92
CA ARG A 17 -5.42 -3.17 7.05
C ARG A 17 -5.61 -2.38 8.34
N LEU A 18 -6.32 -1.26 8.25
CA LEU A 18 -6.70 -0.50 9.44
C LEU A 18 -7.82 -1.21 10.21
N GLN A 19 -7.85 -1.01 11.52
CA GLN A 19 -8.89 -1.61 12.35
C GLN A 19 -10.29 -1.08 11.97
N PRO A 20 -11.35 -1.91 12.04
CA PRO A 20 -12.72 -1.41 11.88
C PRO A 20 -13.02 -0.32 12.92
N GLY A 21 -13.47 0.85 12.45
CA GLY A 21 -13.70 2.04 13.28
C GLY A 21 -12.65 3.14 13.13
N GLY A 22 -11.59 2.90 12.34
CA GLY A 22 -10.54 3.88 12.03
C GLY A 22 -9.17 3.46 12.57
N ASP A 23 -8.17 4.29 12.31
CA ASP A 23 -6.79 4.16 12.80
C ASP A 23 -6.54 4.81 14.16
N ALA A 24 -7.55 5.41 14.78
CA ALA A 24 -7.45 6.08 16.08
C ALA A 24 -6.88 5.21 17.22
N ALA A 25 -6.92 3.88 17.06
CA ALA A 25 -6.34 2.93 18.00
C ALA A 25 -4.83 2.75 17.86
N GLY A 26 -4.20 3.31 16.81
CA GLY A 26 -2.76 3.21 16.56
C GLY A 26 -2.28 1.81 16.16
N VAL A 27 -3.20 0.88 15.85
CA VAL A 27 -2.87 -0.50 15.49
C VAL A 27 -3.35 -0.87 14.09
N VAL A 28 -2.56 -1.71 13.44
CA VAL A 28 -2.80 -2.18 12.07
C VAL A 28 -2.61 -3.69 11.97
N TYR A 29 -3.31 -4.30 11.03
CA TYR A 29 -3.15 -5.71 10.69
C TYR A 29 -2.13 -5.82 9.54
N PRO A 30 -0.92 -6.37 9.78
CA PRO A 30 0.09 -6.53 8.75
C PRO A 30 -0.29 -7.65 7.78
N TYR A 31 0.07 -7.50 6.50
CA TYR A 31 -0.08 -8.50 5.44
C TYR A 31 1.23 -8.63 4.66
N HIS A 32 1.74 -9.84 4.52
CA HIS A 32 2.90 -10.11 3.68
C HIS A 32 2.57 -9.97 2.20
N ILE A 33 3.59 -9.58 1.43
CA ILE A 33 3.54 -9.62 -0.03
C ILE A 33 4.04 -11.00 -0.46
N GLY A 34 3.11 -11.93 -0.62
CA GLY A 34 3.40 -13.30 -1.07
C GLY A 34 3.15 -13.53 -2.57
N ASP A 35 3.30 -14.78 -3.00
CA ASP A 35 3.17 -15.19 -4.41
C ASP A 35 1.71 -15.42 -4.87
N GLY A 36 0.75 -15.18 -3.98
CA GLY A 36 -0.66 -15.40 -4.24
C GLY A 36 -1.31 -14.26 -5.03
N THR A 37 -2.47 -14.55 -5.63
CA THR A 37 -3.21 -13.62 -6.47
C THR A 37 -3.48 -12.27 -5.81
N GLN A 38 -3.63 -12.23 -4.48
CA GLN A 38 -3.85 -10.99 -3.72
C GLN A 38 -2.73 -9.96 -3.83
N SER A 39 -1.51 -10.39 -4.17
CA SER A 39 -0.31 -9.57 -4.20
C SER A 39 0.28 -9.43 -5.61
N ASN A 40 -0.38 -9.98 -6.64
CA ASN A 40 0.16 -10.00 -8.00
C ASN A 40 0.62 -8.63 -8.51
N HIS A 41 -0.20 -7.58 -8.34
CA HIS A 41 0.19 -6.24 -8.79
C HIS A 41 1.40 -5.66 -8.05
N TRP A 42 1.62 -6.04 -6.80
CA TRP A 42 2.84 -5.68 -6.06
C TRP A 42 4.04 -6.42 -6.63
N ASN A 43 3.89 -7.73 -6.90
CA ASN A 43 4.95 -8.56 -7.47
C ASN A 43 5.34 -8.10 -8.88
N ASP A 44 4.38 -7.68 -9.71
CA ASP A 44 4.64 -7.16 -11.07
C ASP A 44 5.39 -5.82 -11.04
N LEU A 45 5.18 -5.02 -9.99
CA LEU A 45 5.94 -3.79 -9.72
C LEU A 45 7.26 -4.05 -8.98
N GLN A 46 7.57 -5.32 -8.71
CA GLN A 46 8.76 -5.79 -8.03
C GLN A 46 8.99 -5.16 -6.65
N VAL A 47 7.94 -4.75 -5.93
CA VAL A 47 8.11 -4.14 -4.60
C VAL A 47 8.60 -5.16 -3.57
N GLY A 48 9.44 -4.72 -2.64
CA GLY A 48 9.92 -5.56 -1.55
C GLY A 48 8.94 -5.61 -0.38
N ASP A 49 8.83 -6.76 0.28
CA ASP A 49 8.07 -6.86 1.54
C ASP A 49 8.89 -6.31 2.72
N ALA A 50 8.50 -5.14 3.22
CA ALA A 50 9.17 -4.52 4.37
C ALA A 50 8.94 -5.29 5.69
N LEU A 51 7.85 -6.06 5.79
CA LEU A 51 7.51 -6.81 7.00
C LEU A 51 8.31 -8.09 7.16
N ALA A 52 8.86 -8.65 6.08
CA ALA A 52 9.44 -10.00 6.04
C ALA A 52 10.55 -10.26 7.09
N LYS A 53 11.19 -9.21 7.61
CA LYS A 53 12.23 -9.33 8.65
C LYS A 53 11.71 -9.26 10.08
N ASN A 54 10.57 -8.61 10.29
CA ASN A 54 10.10 -8.20 11.62
C ASN A 54 8.75 -8.83 12.00
N VAL A 55 7.98 -9.30 11.02
CA VAL A 55 6.71 -10.01 11.21
C VAL A 55 6.86 -11.41 10.64
N THR A 56 6.72 -12.42 11.49
CA THR A 56 6.87 -13.84 11.09
C THR A 56 5.55 -14.42 10.58
N THR A 57 4.43 -14.01 11.18
CA THR A 57 3.09 -14.48 10.83
C THR A 57 2.21 -13.27 10.63
N ASP A 58 1.70 -13.06 9.42
CA ASP A 58 0.80 -11.95 9.12
C ASP A 58 -0.64 -12.23 9.57
N ALA A 59 -1.49 -11.21 9.50
CA ALA A 59 -2.89 -11.31 9.91
C ALA A 59 -3.69 -12.35 9.11
N GLN A 60 -3.27 -12.70 7.89
CA GLN A 60 -3.94 -13.71 7.08
C GLN A 60 -3.60 -15.14 7.53
N ALA A 61 -2.37 -15.35 8.00
CA ALA A 61 -1.89 -16.61 8.55
C ALA A 61 -2.21 -16.79 10.05
N GLY A 62 -3.04 -15.91 10.62
CA GLY A 62 -3.44 -15.96 12.04
C GLY A 62 -2.54 -15.16 12.99
N GLY A 63 -1.69 -14.29 12.44
CA GLY A 63 -0.89 -13.32 13.19
C GLY A 63 -1.72 -12.19 13.79
N GLY A 64 -1.10 -11.46 14.72
CA GLY A 64 -1.72 -10.34 15.44
C GLY A 64 -1.65 -9.00 14.70
N THR A 65 -1.97 -7.94 15.42
CA THR A 65 -1.76 -6.55 15.01
C THR A 65 -0.37 -6.06 15.39
N ILE A 66 0.12 -5.03 14.71
CA ILE A 66 1.28 -4.22 15.10
C ILE A 66 0.83 -2.78 15.32
N ASP A 67 1.60 -2.01 16.09
CA ASP A 67 1.36 -0.58 16.30
C ASP A 67 2.15 0.30 15.31
N TYR A 68 1.91 1.61 15.34
CA TYR A 68 2.63 2.56 14.48
C TYR A 68 4.09 2.73 14.86
N GLU A 69 4.46 2.50 16.12
CA GLU A 69 5.84 2.49 16.60
C GLU A 69 6.62 1.35 15.94
N THR A 70 6.05 0.14 15.92
CA THR A 70 6.61 -1.00 15.19
C THR A 70 6.71 -0.69 13.70
N LEU A 71 5.67 -0.07 13.10
CA LEU A 71 5.71 0.31 11.69
C LEU A 71 6.80 1.37 11.40
N LEU A 72 7.07 2.25 12.36
CA LEU A 72 8.11 3.28 12.28
C LEU A 72 9.51 2.65 12.37
N GLU A 73 9.69 1.63 13.20
CA GLU A 73 10.93 0.83 13.26
C GLU A 73 11.18 0.05 11.97
N ILE A 74 10.13 -0.53 11.37
CA ILE A 74 10.20 -1.19 10.06
C ILE A 74 10.58 -0.18 8.97
N GLY A 75 9.99 1.01 9.02
CA GLY A 75 10.33 2.15 8.17
C GLY A 75 10.11 1.93 6.67
N PRO A 76 8.93 1.47 6.21
CA PRO A 76 8.69 1.17 4.81
C PRO A 76 8.72 2.43 3.92
N ASP A 77 9.06 2.26 2.64
CA ASP A 77 9.06 3.35 1.65
C ASP A 77 7.63 3.77 1.27
N ALA A 78 6.68 2.84 1.35
CA ALA A 78 5.28 3.07 1.08
C ALA A 78 4.39 2.18 1.99
N ILE A 79 3.13 2.59 2.18
CA ILE A 79 2.14 1.84 2.95
C ILE A 79 0.93 1.59 2.06
N ALA A 80 0.61 0.31 1.81
CA ALA A 80 -0.59 -0.08 1.08
C ALA A 80 -1.73 -0.36 2.05
N VAL A 81 -2.75 0.48 2.06
CA VAL A 81 -3.87 0.35 3.00
C VAL A 81 -5.02 -0.40 2.36
N ARG A 82 -5.29 -1.60 2.86
CA ARG A 82 -6.42 -2.45 2.47
C ARG A 82 -7.66 -2.00 3.22
N ILE A 83 -8.63 -1.49 2.48
CA ILE A 83 -9.97 -1.19 2.96
C ILE A 83 -11.00 -1.78 2.00
N ARG A 84 -12.20 -2.07 2.50
CA ARG A 84 -13.28 -2.69 1.71
C ARG A 84 -14.34 -1.63 1.42
N GLY A 85 -14.94 -1.70 0.24
CA GLY A 85 -16.04 -0.84 -0.18
C GLY A 85 -15.75 -0.17 -1.52
N GLU A 86 -16.66 0.71 -1.93
CA GLU A 86 -16.43 1.63 -3.05
C GLU A 86 -15.62 2.81 -2.53
N ILE A 87 -14.31 2.76 -2.77
CA ILE A 87 -13.35 3.73 -2.24
C ILE A 87 -12.99 4.71 -3.34
N THR A 88 -13.44 5.95 -3.20
CA THR A 88 -12.98 7.06 -4.04
C THR A 88 -11.65 7.61 -3.50
N ASP A 89 -10.92 8.35 -4.34
CA ASP A 89 -9.67 9.02 -3.92
C ASP A 89 -9.92 10.01 -2.78
N GLU A 90 -11.04 10.74 -2.85
CA GLU A 90 -11.45 11.69 -1.82
C GLU A 90 -11.75 10.99 -0.50
N TYR A 91 -12.53 9.90 -0.53
CA TYR A 91 -12.79 9.10 0.66
C TYR A 91 -11.49 8.58 1.28
N PHE A 92 -10.60 8.02 0.45
CA PHE A 92 -9.32 7.49 0.93
C PHE A 92 -8.45 8.58 1.57
N ARG A 93 -8.37 9.75 0.95
CA ARG A 93 -7.59 10.86 1.51
C ARG A 93 -8.17 11.34 2.84
N GLU A 94 -9.46 11.60 2.90
CA GLU A 94 -10.11 12.12 4.11
C GLU A 94 -10.09 11.13 5.28
N ASN A 95 -10.31 9.85 5.01
CA ASN A 95 -10.57 8.85 6.05
C ASN A 95 -9.36 7.96 6.38
N VAL A 96 -8.31 7.99 5.57
CA VAL A 96 -7.08 7.21 5.80
C VAL A 96 -5.89 8.14 5.88
N VAL A 97 -5.59 8.87 4.81
CA VAL A 97 -4.35 9.66 4.72
C VAL A 97 -4.35 10.78 5.76
N SER A 98 -5.40 11.59 5.81
CA SER A 98 -5.51 12.71 6.78
C SER A 98 -5.44 12.25 8.23
N HIS A 99 -5.93 11.05 8.53
CA HIS A 99 -5.86 10.51 9.89
C HIS A 99 -4.42 10.09 10.26
N MET A 100 -3.72 9.40 9.35
CA MET A 100 -2.31 9.06 9.54
C MET A 100 -1.42 10.31 9.63
N GLU A 101 -1.71 11.35 8.83
CA GLU A 101 -1.04 12.66 8.90
C GLU A 101 -1.30 13.39 10.23
N GLY A 102 -2.49 13.21 10.82
CA GLY A 102 -2.87 13.82 12.10
C GLY A 102 -2.42 13.04 13.33
N HIS A 103 -1.93 11.81 13.19
CA HIS A 103 -1.55 10.94 14.31
C HIS A 103 -0.10 11.18 14.76
N ASP A 104 0.15 11.26 16.07
CA ASP A 104 1.45 11.63 16.66
C ASP A 104 2.64 10.76 16.17
N VAL A 105 2.43 9.45 16.05
CA VAL A 105 3.45 8.50 15.57
C VAL A 105 3.39 8.29 14.06
N ALA A 106 2.21 8.00 13.49
CA ALA A 106 2.10 7.71 12.07
C ALA A 106 2.57 8.87 11.17
N SER A 107 2.33 10.13 11.57
CA SER A 107 2.82 11.31 10.85
C SER A 107 4.34 11.37 10.74
N GLN A 108 5.07 10.62 11.58
CA GLN A 108 6.53 10.53 11.53
C GLN A 108 7.04 9.55 10.48
N LEU A 109 6.19 8.62 10.02
CA LEU A 109 6.51 7.64 8.99
C LEU A 109 6.90 8.35 7.70
N ARG A 110 8.00 7.89 7.10
CA ARG A 110 8.49 8.42 5.83
C ARG A 110 7.46 8.27 4.70
N ALA A 111 6.79 7.12 4.64
CA ALA A 111 5.69 6.89 3.70
C ALA A 111 4.55 7.93 3.84
N VAL A 112 4.23 8.38 5.06
CA VAL A 112 3.20 9.42 5.27
C VAL A 112 3.72 10.77 4.81
N LYS A 113 4.92 11.16 5.25
CA LYS A 113 5.56 12.44 4.88
C LYS A 113 5.78 12.62 3.38
N GLU A 114 6.06 11.52 2.67
CA GLU A 114 6.30 11.53 1.23
C GLU A 114 5.02 11.29 0.40
N GLY A 115 3.85 11.22 1.04
CA GLY A 115 2.57 11.01 0.34
C GLY A 115 2.45 9.62 -0.30
N ARG A 116 3.14 8.62 0.25
CA ARG A 116 3.19 7.22 -0.23
C ARG A 116 2.32 6.28 0.60
N VAL A 117 1.17 6.79 1.07
CA VAL A 117 0.08 5.99 1.61
C VAL A 117 -0.91 5.76 0.46
N VAL A 118 -0.97 4.52 -0.03
CA VAL A 118 -1.70 4.17 -1.25
C VAL A 118 -2.80 3.16 -0.95
N TYR A 119 -3.81 3.12 -1.80
CA TYR A 119 -4.86 2.11 -1.68
C TYR A 119 -4.31 0.72 -2.01
N GLY A 120 -4.49 -0.23 -1.09
CA GLY A 120 -3.91 -1.56 -1.13
C GLY A 120 -4.66 -2.58 -2.01
N GLY A 121 -5.80 -2.19 -2.58
CA GLY A 121 -6.59 -3.06 -3.44
C GLY A 121 -7.45 -4.11 -2.72
N LEU A 122 -8.24 -4.80 -3.52
CA LEU A 122 -9.07 -5.95 -3.23
C LEU A 122 -8.23 -7.23 -3.05
N THR A 123 -8.69 -8.10 -2.15
CA THR A 123 -8.04 -9.39 -1.89
C THR A 123 -8.13 -10.36 -3.06
N TYR A 124 -9.29 -10.43 -3.71
CA TYR A 124 -9.53 -11.32 -4.83
C TYR A 124 -9.53 -10.49 -6.10
N GLN A 125 -8.56 -10.75 -6.99
CA GLN A 125 -8.45 -10.07 -8.27
C GLN A 125 -8.47 -11.10 -9.40
N GLY A 126 -9.48 -11.01 -10.26
CA GLY A 126 -9.44 -11.62 -11.58
C GLY A 126 -8.60 -10.78 -12.54
N PRO A 127 -8.39 -11.23 -13.80
CA PRO A 127 -7.53 -10.53 -14.76
C PRO A 127 -7.88 -9.06 -14.98
N THR A 128 -9.18 -8.75 -15.07
CA THR A 128 -9.63 -7.36 -15.26
C THR A 128 -9.35 -6.50 -14.03
N ILE A 129 -9.72 -6.96 -12.82
CA ILE A 129 -9.47 -6.22 -11.56
C ILE A 129 -7.96 -5.98 -11.40
N HIS A 130 -7.15 -6.98 -11.74
CA HIS A 130 -5.70 -6.89 -11.65
C HIS A 130 -5.13 -5.72 -12.47
N LEU A 131 -5.60 -5.50 -13.70
CA LEU A 131 -5.13 -4.38 -14.54
C LEU A 131 -5.36 -3.01 -13.87
N PHE A 132 -6.56 -2.77 -13.33
CA PHE A 132 -6.88 -1.51 -12.64
C PHE A 132 -6.07 -1.34 -11.35
N GLN A 133 -5.83 -2.42 -10.60
CA GLN A 133 -5.01 -2.34 -9.39
C GLN A 133 -3.53 -2.12 -9.70
N LEU A 134 -3.01 -2.76 -10.74
CA LEU A 134 -1.65 -2.59 -11.19
C LEU A 134 -1.41 -1.15 -11.64
N GLU A 135 -2.32 -0.58 -12.42
CA GLU A 135 -2.27 0.83 -12.81
C GLU A 135 -2.23 1.75 -11.59
N ARG A 136 -3.20 1.61 -10.69
CA ARG A 136 -3.28 2.45 -9.48
C ARG A 136 -2.06 2.30 -8.57
N ALA A 137 -1.54 1.08 -8.42
CA ALA A 137 -0.33 0.81 -7.66
C ALA A 137 0.90 1.43 -8.32
N ALA A 138 1.02 1.36 -9.64
CA ALA A 138 2.12 1.95 -10.40
C ALA A 138 2.14 3.47 -10.25
N GLN A 139 0.99 4.12 -10.43
CA GLN A 139 0.84 5.57 -10.28
C GLN A 139 1.09 6.02 -8.83
N GLY A 140 0.59 5.27 -7.84
CA GLY A 140 0.79 5.59 -6.42
C GLY A 140 2.24 5.43 -5.94
N LEU A 141 2.98 4.47 -6.48
CA LEU A 141 4.37 4.21 -6.07
C LEU A 141 5.42 4.94 -6.91
N TYR A 142 5.12 5.17 -8.19
CA TYR A 142 6.04 5.80 -9.14
C TYR A 142 5.33 6.91 -9.94
N PRO A 143 4.82 7.95 -9.27
CA PRO A 143 4.07 9.03 -9.94
C PRO A 143 4.91 9.74 -11.00
N ASP A 144 6.22 9.89 -10.80
CA ASP A 144 7.13 10.50 -11.79
C ASP A 144 7.26 9.68 -13.09
N ALA A 145 6.98 8.37 -13.03
CA ALA A 145 7.10 7.47 -14.17
C ALA A 145 5.76 7.26 -14.89
N PHE A 146 4.66 7.18 -14.14
CA PHE A 146 3.35 6.81 -14.68
C PHE A 146 2.31 7.94 -14.71
N GLY A 147 2.49 9.00 -13.92
CA GLY A 147 1.52 10.12 -13.83
C GLY A 147 0.11 9.64 -13.51
N ASP A 148 -0.89 10.32 -14.06
CA ASP A 148 -2.33 10.01 -13.86
C ASP A 148 -3.02 9.48 -15.14
N GLU A 149 -2.26 9.29 -16.22
CA GLU A 149 -2.81 8.85 -17.51
C GLU A 149 -3.17 7.36 -17.48
N PRO A 150 -4.22 6.94 -18.21
CA PRO A 150 -4.54 5.51 -18.38
C PRO A 150 -3.35 4.72 -18.97
N LEU A 151 -2.98 3.63 -18.32
CA LEU A 151 -1.89 2.74 -18.71
C LEU A 151 -2.35 1.56 -19.59
N PHE A 152 -3.66 1.37 -19.75
CA PHE A 152 -4.22 0.37 -20.64
C PHE A 152 -5.55 0.83 -21.26
N ASP A 153 -5.87 0.24 -22.41
CA ASP A 153 -7.12 0.50 -23.12
C ASP A 153 -8.30 -0.13 -22.37
N ARG A 154 -9.35 0.67 -22.14
CA ARG A 154 -10.56 0.26 -21.43
C ARG A 154 -11.72 -0.07 -22.38
N GLY A 155 -11.50 0.01 -23.69
CA GLY A 155 -12.54 -0.06 -24.71
C GLY A 155 -13.34 1.24 -24.72
N ALA A 156 -13.41 1.88 -25.88
CA ALA A 156 -14.26 3.05 -26.10
C ALA A 156 -15.75 2.69 -26.14
#